data_AF-A0A7S3FGU6-F1
#
_entry.id   AF-A0A7S3FGU6-F1
#
_cell.length_a   1.000
_cell.length_b   1.000
_cell.length_c   1.000
_cell.angle_alpha   90.00
_cell.angle_beta   90.00
_cell.angle_gamma   90.00
#
_symmetry.space_group_name_H-M   'P 1'
#
loop_
_entity.id
_entity.type
_entity.pdbx_description
1 polymer ?
#
loop_
_entity_poly.entity_id
_entity_poly.type
_entity_poly.pdbx_seq_one_letter_code
_entity_poly.pdbx_strand_id
1 'polypeptide(L)'
;GRGVMSVHVFMTGDHSPTASTGWHQDPEDTLLLMLEGSKEFQVAGQEWGSEVVISTRLNAGEALFLPGGTYHIPGGGQPEASIMMGFKLLDAPLSRRQAAARAAAERG
;
A
#
# COMPACT_ATOMS: atom_id res chain seq x y z
N GLY A 1 9.51 -6.75 22.55
CA GLY A 1 9.06 -7.91 21.77
C GLY A 1 9.74 -7.88 20.42
N ARG A 2 10.10 -9.03 19.84
CA ARG A 2 10.63 -9.09 18.48
C ARG A 2 9.45 -8.95 17.51
N GLY A 3 9.40 -7.88 16.72
CA GLY A 3 8.36 -7.71 15.71
C GLY A 3 8.55 -8.70 14.57
N VAL A 4 7.46 -9.25 14.05
CA VAL A 4 7.47 -10.07 12.84
C VAL A 4 7.29 -9.14 11.64
N MET A 5 8.17 -9.26 10.65
CA MET A 5 8.07 -8.54 9.38
C MET A 5 7.89 -9.57 8.27
N SER A 6 6.90 -9.37 7.40
CA SER A 6 6.80 -10.10 6.15
C SER A 6 7.34 -9.26 5.00
N VAL A 7 7.90 -9.94 4.01
CA VAL A 7 8.43 -9.33 2.80
C VAL A 7 7.73 -9.98 1.61
N HIS A 8 7.12 -9.15 0.77
CA HIS A 8 6.47 -9.56 -0.46
C HIS A 8 7.24 -8.99 -1.63
N VAL A 9 7.39 -9.77 -2.70
CA VAL A 9 7.98 -9.30 -3.96
C VAL A 9 6.88 -9.31 -5.02
N PHE A 10 6.69 -8.17 -5.66
CA PHE A 10 5.72 -7.96 -6.72
C PHE A 10 6.48 -7.80 -8.04
N MET A 11 6.19 -8.68 -9.00
CA MET A 11 6.72 -8.60 -10.35
C MET A 11 5.56 -8.35 -11.31
N THR A 12 5.63 -7.27 -12.08
CA THR A 12 4.67 -6.96 -13.15
C THR A 12 5.44 -7.04 -14.46
N GLY A 13 4.95 -7.83 -15.42
CA GLY A 13 5.55 -7.95 -16.75
C GLY A 13 4.92 -6.97 -17.74
N ASP A 14 5.60 -6.73 -18.86
CA ASP A 14 5.08 -5.90 -19.95
C ASP A 14 3.74 -6.48 -20.45
N HIS A 15 2.74 -5.60 -20.62
CA HIS A 15 1.37 -5.96 -21.03
C HIS A 15 0.61 -6.88 -20.06
N SER A 16 1.12 -7.14 -18.85
CA SER A 16 0.38 -7.87 -17.84
C SER A 16 -0.59 -6.92 -17.12
N PRO A 17 -1.90 -7.26 -17.02
CA PRO A 17 -2.76 -6.53 -16.11
C PRO A 17 -2.18 -6.63 -14.70
N THR A 18 -2.02 -5.48 -14.04
CA THR A 18 -1.48 -5.44 -12.68
C THR A 18 -2.25 -6.41 -11.79
N ALA A 19 -1.54 -7.33 -11.12
CA ALA A 19 -2.18 -8.39 -10.32
C ALA A 19 -3.07 -7.87 -9.18
N SER A 20 -2.92 -6.60 -8.80
CA SER A 20 -3.87 -5.89 -7.94
C SER A 20 -4.78 -5.04 -8.82
N THR A 21 -6.06 -5.42 -8.91
CA THR A 21 -7.07 -4.69 -9.66
C THR A 21 -8.04 -4.02 -8.69
N GLY A 22 -8.17 -2.70 -8.80
CA GLY A 22 -9.11 -1.91 -8.00
C GLY A 22 -8.59 -1.36 -6.68
N TRP A 23 -9.37 -0.43 -6.13
CA TRP A 23 -9.12 0.17 -4.82
C TRP A 23 -9.26 -0.88 -3.72
N HIS A 24 -8.25 -0.98 -2.87
CA HIS A 24 -8.24 -1.90 -1.74
C HIS A 24 -7.49 -1.29 -0.54
N GLN A 25 -7.57 -1.96 0.59
CA GLN A 25 -6.84 -1.65 1.82
C GLN A 25 -6.09 -2.90 2.27
N ASP A 26 -4.86 -2.70 2.71
CA ASP A 26 -4.16 -3.68 3.52
C ASP A 26 -4.32 -3.30 5.00
N PRO A 27 -4.52 -4.27 5.91
CA PRO A 27 -4.64 -3.96 7.33
C PRO A 27 -3.29 -3.59 7.98
N GLU A 28 -2.17 -3.92 7.35
CA GLU A 28 -0.83 -3.66 7.89
C GLU A 28 -0.18 -2.39 7.33
N ASP A 29 0.64 -1.75 8.17
CA ASP A 29 1.60 -0.74 7.71
C ASP A 29 2.58 -1.39 6.73
N THR A 30 2.70 -0.80 5.55
CA THR A 30 3.49 -1.33 4.44
C THR A 30 4.46 -0.28 3.91
N LEU A 31 5.75 -0.61 3.82
CA LEU A 31 6.72 0.16 3.05
C LEU A 31 6.91 -0.51 1.69
N LEU A 32 6.56 0.19 0.62
CA LEU A 32 6.82 -0.21 -0.75
C LEU A 32 8.15 0.40 -1.21
N LEU A 33 9.06 -0.41 -1.72
CA LEU A 33 10.32 0.01 -2.32
C LEU A 33 10.35 -0.45 -3.77
N MET A 34 10.51 0.49 -4.69
CA MET A 34 10.69 0.18 -6.11
C MET A 34 12.12 -0.27 -6.36
N LEU A 35 12.30 -1.49 -6.86
CA LEU A 35 13.62 -2.05 -7.16
C LEU A 35 14.01 -1.82 -8.62
N GLU A 36 13.06 -1.99 -9.54
CA GLU A 36 13.27 -1.84 -10.97
C GLU A 36 12.00 -1.33 -11.66
N GLY A 37 12.16 -0.54 -12.72
CA GLY A 37 11.06 0.01 -13.50
C GLY A 37 10.37 1.19 -12.80
N SER A 38 9.10 1.39 -13.14
CA SER A 38 8.26 2.42 -12.53
C SER A 38 6.83 1.92 -12.31
N LYS A 39 6.11 2.54 -11.36
CA LYS A 39 4.70 2.25 -11.13
C LYS A 39 3.98 3.46 -10.58
N GLU A 40 2.82 3.75 -11.16
CA GLU A 40 1.93 4.78 -10.64
C GLU A 40 1.16 4.26 -9.43
N PHE A 41 0.86 5.17 -8.50
CA PHE A 41 0.05 4.90 -7.32
C PHE A 41 -0.90 6.07 -7.07
N GLN A 42 -2.13 5.71 -6.71
CA GLN A 42 -3.05 6.63 -6.07
C GLN A 42 -3.34 6.13 -4.67
N VAL A 43 -3.35 7.06 -3.70
CA VAL A 43 -3.61 6.80 -2.28
C VAL A 43 -4.66 7.79 -1.81
N ALA A 44 -5.67 7.28 -1.14
CA ALA A 44 -6.76 8.03 -0.54
C ALA A 44 -6.76 7.84 0.99
N GLY A 45 -7.70 8.49 1.68
CA GLY A 45 -7.90 8.31 3.13
C GLY A 45 -8.29 6.88 3.54
N GLN A 46 -8.65 6.71 4.82
CA GLN A 46 -9.05 5.41 5.39
C GLN A 46 -10.55 5.13 5.29
N GLU A 47 -11.35 6.14 4.98
CA GLU A 47 -12.80 6.06 4.88
C GLU A 47 -13.25 5.86 3.43
N TRP A 48 -14.37 5.17 3.24
CA TRP A 48 -14.94 4.97 1.91
C TRP A 48 -15.29 6.32 1.26
N GLY A 49 -14.89 6.50 -0.01
CA GLY A 49 -15.12 7.75 -0.74
C GLY A 49 -14.18 8.90 -0.37
N SER A 50 -13.13 8.64 0.41
CA SER A 50 -12.07 9.63 0.66
C SER A 50 -11.46 10.13 -0.64
N GLU A 51 -11.08 11.41 -0.67
CA GLU A 51 -10.34 11.99 -1.79
C GLU A 51 -8.93 11.39 -1.92
N VAL A 52 -8.41 11.41 -3.15
CA VAL A 52 -7.03 11.01 -3.44
C VAL A 52 -6.09 12.09 -2.89
N VAL A 53 -5.25 11.72 -1.94
CA VAL A 53 -4.28 12.60 -1.28
C VAL A 53 -2.87 12.46 -1.84
N ILE A 54 -2.55 11.32 -2.44
CA ILE A 54 -1.29 11.09 -3.16
C ILE A 54 -1.62 10.53 -4.53
N SER A 55 -1.07 11.15 -5.56
CA SER A 55 -1.04 10.62 -6.93
C SER A 55 0.39 10.76 -7.42
N THR A 56 1.13 9.66 -7.51
CA THR A 56 2.57 9.69 -7.78
C THR A 56 3.01 8.53 -8.67
N ARG A 57 4.18 8.67 -9.29
CA ARG A 57 4.90 7.59 -9.95
C ARG A 57 6.15 7.28 -9.13
N LEU A 58 6.27 6.05 -8.66
CA LEU A 58 7.49 5.56 -8.04
C LEU A 58 8.43 5.02 -9.11
N ASN A 59 9.67 5.48 -9.08
CA ASN A 59 10.77 5.03 -9.93
C ASN A 59 11.73 4.19 -9.09
N ALA A 60 12.59 3.40 -9.75
CA ALA A 60 13.59 2.57 -9.07
C ALA A 60 14.40 3.37 -8.02
N GLY A 61 14.50 2.82 -6.80
CA GLY A 61 15.13 3.45 -5.65
C GLY A 61 14.19 4.30 -4.77
N GLU A 62 13.00 4.64 -5.25
CA GLU A 62 12.00 5.39 -4.48
C GLU A 62 11.13 4.47 -3.64
N ALA A 63 10.58 5.05 -2.56
CA ALA A 63 9.75 4.31 -1.62
C ALA A 63 8.45 5.07 -1.29
N LEU A 64 7.40 4.31 -0.99
CA LEU A 64 6.12 4.81 -0.53
C LEU A 64 5.71 4.06 0.73
N PHE A 65 5.45 4.81 1.81
CA PHE A 65 4.88 4.26 3.02
C PHE A 65 3.36 4.37 2.99
N LEU A 66 2.68 3.25 3.22
CA LEU A 66 1.23 3.13 3.29
C LEU A 66 0.85 2.71 4.71
N PRO A 67 0.24 3.60 5.50
CA PRO A 67 -0.33 3.22 6.79
C PRO A 67 -1.43 2.16 6.60
N GLY A 68 -1.53 1.22 7.53
CA GLY A 68 -2.58 0.21 7.54
C GLY A 68 -3.97 0.84 7.49
N GLY A 69 -4.86 0.27 6.67
CA GLY A 69 -6.22 0.77 6.44
C GLY A 69 -6.31 1.94 5.46
N THR A 70 -5.24 2.29 4.74
CA THR A 70 -5.26 3.37 3.74
C THR A 70 -5.68 2.81 2.36
N TYR A 71 -6.65 3.45 1.72
CA TYR A 71 -7.05 3.06 0.36
C TYR A 71 -5.94 3.37 -0.64
N HIS A 72 -5.60 2.39 -1.48
CA HIS A 72 -4.65 2.59 -2.56
C HIS A 72 -4.99 1.70 -3.77
N ILE A 73 -4.47 2.11 -4.92
CA ILE A 73 -4.55 1.37 -6.19
C ILE A 73 -3.28 1.64 -7.00
N PRO A 74 -2.73 0.65 -7.72
CA PRO A 74 -1.78 0.96 -8.79
C PRO A 74 -2.46 1.89 -9.82
N GLY A 75 -1.81 3.00 -10.14
CA GLY A 75 -2.30 3.96 -11.13
C GLY A 75 -2.42 3.31 -12.52
N GLY A 76 -3.40 3.77 -13.29
CA GLY A 76 -3.76 3.22 -14.60
C GLY A 76 -2.83 3.59 -15.76
N GLY A 77 -1.59 4.01 -15.48
CA GLY A 77 -0.56 4.24 -16.49
C GLY A 77 -0.27 2.99 -17.32
N GLN A 78 0.40 3.18 -18.46
CA GLN A 78 0.79 2.07 -19.34
C GLN A 78 1.58 1.01 -18.53
N PRO A 79 1.26 -0.28 -18.66
CA PRO A 79 1.95 -1.33 -17.92
C PRO A 79 3.40 -1.39 -18.38
N GLU A 80 4.30 -0.96 -17.50
CA GLU A 80 5.75 -1.14 -17.62
C GLU A 80 6.20 -2.30 -16.72
N ALA A 81 7.15 -3.10 -17.20
CA ALA A 81 7.81 -4.08 -16.36
C ALA A 81 8.38 -3.41 -15.09
N SER A 82 8.05 -3.99 -13.93
CA SER A 82 8.51 -3.47 -12.64
C SER A 82 8.69 -4.56 -11.60
N ILE A 83 9.66 -4.33 -10.72
CA ILE A 83 9.92 -5.14 -9.53
C ILE A 83 9.82 -4.23 -8.31
N MET A 84 8.94 -4.59 -7.38
CA MET A 84 8.72 -3.88 -6.14
C MET A 84 8.79 -4.84 -4.96
N MET A 85 9.34 -4.36 -3.84
CA MET A 85 9.35 -5.08 -2.57
C MET A 85 8.44 -4.37 -1.56
N GLY A 86 7.55 -5.11 -0.92
CA GLY A 86 6.71 -4.63 0.18
C GLY A 86 7.17 -5.22 1.50
N PHE A 87 7.48 -4.37 2.47
CA PHE A 87 7.78 -4.74 3.84
C PHE A 87 6.55 -4.47 4.72
N LYS A 88 5.91 -5.51 5.24
CA LYS A 88 4.73 -5.38 6.11
C LYS A 88 5.10 -5.70 7.55
N LEU A 89 4.73 -4.81 8.47
CA LEU A 89 4.93 -5.01 9.90
C LEU A 89 3.73 -5.75 10.49
N LEU A 90 3.88 -7.04 10.74
CA LEU A 90 2.78 -7.93 11.14
C LEU A 90 2.38 -7.79 12.62
N ASP A 91 3.10 -6.98 13.41
CA ASP A 91 2.91 -6.96 14.87
C ASP A 91 3.28 -5.62 15.53
N ALA A 92 3.02 -4.50 14.84
CA ALA A 92 3.16 -3.20 15.48
C ALA A 92 2.00 -2.98 16.47
N PRO A 93 2.23 -2.55 17.72
CA PRO A 93 1.18 -2.16 18.69
C PRO A 93 0.22 -1.05 18.19
N LEU A 94 0.42 -0.55 16.98
CA LEU A 94 -0.47 0.33 16.22
C LEU A 94 -1.77 -0.37 15.77
N SER A 95 -1.78 -1.67 15.50
CA SER A 95 -3.02 -2.40 15.15
C SER A 95 -4.07 -2.36 16.26
N ARG A 96 -3.63 -2.40 17.54
CA ARG A 96 -4.50 -2.19 18.70
C ARG A 96 -5.02 -0.76 18.82
N ARG A 97 -4.21 0.25 18.44
CA ARG A 97 -4.63 1.65 18.46
C ARG A 97 -5.59 1.96 17.32
N GLN A 98 -5.38 1.40 16.13
CA GLN A 98 -6.31 1.50 15.00
C GLN A 98 -7.60 0.72 15.26
N ALA A 99 -7.52 -0.47 15.85
CA ALA A 99 -8.71 -1.21 16.31
C ALA A 99 -9.46 -0.47 17.42
N ALA A 100 -8.75 0.16 18.36
CA ALA A 100 -9.37 1.00 19.39
C ALA A 100 -9.97 2.29 18.81
N ALA A 101 -9.34 2.91 17.82
CA ALA A 101 -9.87 4.08 17.12
C ALA A 101 -11.14 3.72 16.32
N ARG A 102 -11.14 2.60 15.59
CA ARG A 102 -12.35 2.07 14.94
C ARG A 102 -13.46 1.76 15.94
N ALA A 103 -13.15 1.06 17.02
CA ALA A 103 -14.12 0.72 18.06
C ALA A 103 -14.65 1.95 18.83
N ALA A 104 -13.92 3.07 18.83
CA ALA A 104 -14.38 4.34 19.38
C ALA A 104 -15.28 5.10 18.39
N ALA A 105 -14.96 5.08 17.09
CA ALA A 105 -15.77 5.68 16.04
C ALA A 105 -17.14 4.98 15.86
N GLU A 106 -17.22 3.67 16.07
CA GLU A 106 -18.48 2.90 15.98
C GLU A 106 -19.41 3.09 17.20
N ARG A 107 -18.97 3.77 18.26
CA ARG A 107 -19.75 4.02 19.49
C ARG A 107 -20.25 5.47 19.62
N GLY A 108 -19.87 6.36 18.70
CA GLY A 108 -20.36 7.73 18.60
C GLY A 108 -21.48 7.84 17.58
#